data_AF-A0A3E5CVG0-F1
#
_entry.id   AF-A0A3E5CVG0-F1
#
_cell.length_a   1.000
_cell.length_b   1.000
_cell.length_c   1.000
_cell.angle_alpha   90.00
_cell.angle_beta   90.00
_cell.angle_gamma   90.00
#
_symmetry.space_group_name_H-M   'P 1'
#
loop_
_entity.id
_entity.type
_entity.pdbx_description
1 polymer ?
#
loop_
_entity_poly.entity_id
_entity_poly.type
_entity_poly.pdbx_seq_one_letter_code
_entity_poly.pdbx_strand_id
1 'polypeptide(L)'
;MIWRLTERKDWDSLVQQFSWVRDMDLVPQHALHHAEGSVAVHTRMVLEALQQQPSYLRLAEQDREILWAAALLHDVEKRSTSVDEGNGQITSKNHAKRGEATVRTLLYRDISTPFGIREHIASLVRHHGLPIWLMEREDPLKRACEASLRLDTSLLKQLAVADICGRICTDREILLEATELFEMFCREQQCWGKARTFAGDTARFHYFHTDQAYIDYVPHDDFRCEVTLLAGLPGMGKDYYIESRCADMPVVSLDAIRREHKFSPTDKAANGWVTQTAKEQARGYLRKGQDFIWNATNVTRQRRAQLVDLFITYGARVKIVYIEKPYSVWRRQNGIREYKVPEPVLDAMLDKLEVPRLTEAHEVVYAVQEQ
;
A
#
# COMPACT_ATOMS: atom_id res chain seq x y z
N MET A 1 -4.15 22.58 -8.21
CA MET A 1 -5.56 22.36 -7.85
C MET A 1 -5.57 21.49 -6.61
N ILE A 2 -6.38 21.78 -5.60
CA ILE A 2 -6.52 20.94 -4.41
C ILE A 2 -7.41 19.75 -4.77
N TRP A 3 -6.93 18.53 -4.51
CA TRP A 3 -7.73 17.32 -4.67
C TRP A 3 -8.70 17.18 -3.49
N ARG A 4 -9.94 16.77 -3.78
CA ARG A 4 -11.00 16.48 -2.80
C ARG A 4 -11.69 15.18 -3.17
N LEU A 5 -12.10 14.40 -2.16
CA LEU A 5 -12.89 13.18 -2.37
C LEU A 5 -14.28 13.51 -2.94
N THR A 6 -14.89 14.57 -2.43
CA THR A 6 -16.20 15.09 -2.84
C THR A 6 -16.35 16.54 -2.41
N GLU A 7 -17.18 17.30 -3.12
CA GLU A 7 -17.54 18.69 -2.76
C GLU A 7 -18.59 18.75 -1.63
N ARG A 8 -19.43 17.71 -1.49
CA ARG A 8 -20.51 17.66 -0.49
C ARG A 8 -20.15 16.69 0.62
N LYS A 9 -19.81 17.22 1.79
CA LYS A 9 -19.29 16.48 2.94
C LYS A 9 -20.31 16.21 4.04
N ASP A 10 -21.55 16.67 3.88
CA ASP A 10 -22.65 16.31 4.78
C ASP A 10 -22.99 14.82 4.65
N TRP A 11 -23.37 14.20 5.78
CA TRP A 11 -23.55 12.75 5.85
C TRP A 11 -24.59 12.23 4.86
N ASP A 12 -25.71 12.95 4.69
CA ASP A 12 -26.78 12.55 3.77
C ASP A 12 -26.30 12.53 2.31
N SER A 13 -25.52 13.52 1.89
CA SER A 13 -24.88 13.52 0.57
C SER A 13 -23.89 12.37 0.40
N LEU A 14 -23.10 12.03 1.44
CA LEU A 14 -22.16 10.91 1.39
C LEU A 14 -22.90 9.57 1.26
N VAL A 15 -23.96 9.37 2.03
CA VAL A 15 -24.85 8.21 1.95
C VAL A 15 -25.45 8.12 0.54
N GLN A 16 -25.86 9.21 -0.09
CA GLN A 16 -26.38 9.17 -1.47
C GLN A 16 -25.30 8.86 -2.51
N GLN A 17 -24.12 9.45 -2.37
CA GLN A 17 -23.06 9.38 -3.36
C GLN A 17 -22.30 8.04 -3.31
N PHE A 18 -22.07 7.49 -2.13
CA PHE A 18 -21.16 6.37 -1.94
C PHE A 18 -21.88 5.16 -1.34
N SER A 19 -21.98 4.07 -2.12
CA SER A 19 -22.60 2.83 -1.64
C SER A 19 -21.89 2.26 -0.42
N TRP A 20 -20.56 2.35 -0.37
CA TRP A 20 -19.76 1.88 0.75
C TRP A 20 -19.98 2.67 2.04
N VAL A 21 -20.48 3.92 1.97
CA VAL A 21 -20.94 4.66 3.16
C VAL A 21 -22.26 4.09 3.66
N ARG A 22 -23.19 3.79 2.75
CA ARG A 22 -24.48 3.16 3.09
C ARG A 22 -24.29 1.80 3.73
N ASP A 23 -23.38 0.99 3.19
CA ASP A 23 -23.11 -0.36 3.69
C ASP A 23 -22.69 -0.35 5.17
N MET A 24 -21.99 0.69 5.64
CA MET A 24 -21.52 0.80 7.03
C MET A 24 -22.65 0.98 8.06
N ASP A 25 -23.85 1.39 7.63
CA ASP A 25 -24.99 1.62 8.53
C ASP A 25 -25.48 0.32 9.18
N LEU A 26 -25.36 -0.78 8.42
CA LEU A 26 -25.79 -2.10 8.84
C LEU A 26 -24.70 -2.91 9.56
N VAL A 27 -23.52 -2.34 9.77
CA VAL A 27 -22.37 -3.04 10.36
C VAL A 27 -22.35 -2.77 11.86
N PRO A 28 -22.68 -3.76 12.71
CA PRO A 28 -22.64 -3.57 14.17
C PRO A 28 -21.19 -3.43 14.64
N GLN A 29 -20.98 -2.64 15.70
CA GLN A 29 -19.71 -2.57 16.41
C GLN A 29 -19.78 -3.31 17.75
N HIS A 30 -18.62 -3.44 18.40
CA HIS A 30 -18.50 -4.08 19.70
C HIS A 30 -19.17 -3.26 20.80
N ALA A 31 -20.14 -3.84 21.53
CA ALA A 31 -21.01 -3.09 22.44
C ALA A 31 -20.29 -2.32 23.57
N LEU A 32 -19.15 -2.84 24.06
CA LEU A 32 -18.36 -2.19 25.13
C LEU A 32 -17.35 -1.14 24.65
N HIS A 33 -16.70 -1.38 23.50
CA HIS A 33 -15.63 -0.53 22.99
C HIS A 33 -16.16 0.54 22.01
N HIS A 34 -17.37 0.32 21.50
CA HIS A 34 -18.07 1.14 20.51
C HIS A 34 -19.57 1.16 20.83
N ALA A 35 -19.93 1.78 21.95
CA ALA A 35 -21.33 1.83 22.40
C ALA A 35 -22.22 2.73 21.51
N GLU A 36 -21.65 3.47 20.56
CA GLU A 36 -22.35 4.34 19.60
C GLU A 36 -23.22 3.58 18.57
N GLY A 37 -23.00 2.28 18.39
CA GLY A 37 -23.84 1.44 17.53
C GLY A 37 -23.13 0.94 16.28
N SER A 38 -23.39 1.54 15.12
CA SER A 38 -22.87 1.07 13.83
C SER A 38 -21.56 1.73 13.43
N VAL A 39 -20.84 1.12 12.49
CA VAL A 39 -19.63 1.70 11.89
C VAL A 39 -19.93 3.07 11.25
N ALA A 40 -21.12 3.27 10.68
CA ALA A 40 -21.56 4.56 10.15
C ALA A 40 -21.64 5.65 11.22
N VAL A 41 -22.30 5.36 12.35
CA VAL A 41 -22.43 6.33 13.46
C VAL A 41 -21.06 6.68 14.01
N HIS A 42 -20.22 5.67 14.24
CA HIS A 42 -18.83 5.87 14.67
C HIS A 42 -18.07 6.77 13.69
N THR A 43 -18.07 6.43 12.40
CA THR A 43 -17.35 7.20 11.37
C THR A 43 -17.81 8.66 11.34
N ARG A 44 -19.11 8.92 11.49
CA ARG A 44 -19.64 10.29 11.60
C ARG A 44 -19.09 11.02 12.82
N MET A 45 -19.09 10.39 14.00
CA MET A 45 -18.53 10.97 15.22
C MET A 45 -17.02 11.25 15.07
N VAL A 46 -16.28 10.38 14.38
CA VAL A 46 -14.85 10.58 14.06
C VAL A 46 -14.65 11.81 13.18
N LEU A 47 -15.48 12.01 12.15
CA LEU A 47 -15.40 13.20 11.29
C LEU A 47 -15.72 14.49 12.06
N GLU A 48 -16.73 14.47 12.92
CA GLU A 48 -17.09 15.59 13.79
C GLU A 48 -15.95 15.92 14.76
N ALA A 49 -15.37 14.90 15.40
CA ALA A 49 -14.22 15.06 16.29
C ALA A 49 -13.00 15.61 15.56
N LEU A 50 -12.68 15.09 14.37
CA LEU A 50 -11.57 15.56 13.53
C LEU A 50 -11.71 17.05 13.20
N GLN A 51 -12.89 17.48 12.79
CA GLN A 51 -13.16 18.88 12.42
C GLN A 51 -13.02 19.86 13.60
N GLN A 52 -13.18 19.37 14.82
CA GLN A 52 -13.02 20.15 16.05
C GLN A 52 -11.57 20.21 16.53
N GLN A 53 -10.66 19.39 15.99
CA GLN A 53 -9.25 19.39 16.42
C GLN A 53 -8.53 20.66 15.97
N PRO A 54 -7.91 21.43 16.89
CA PRO A 54 -7.14 22.62 16.52
C PRO A 54 -5.96 22.31 15.59
N SER A 55 -5.36 21.11 15.71
CA SER A 55 -4.29 20.66 14.83
C SER A 55 -4.77 20.47 13.38
N TYR A 56 -5.96 19.90 13.20
CA TYR A 56 -6.56 19.68 11.88
C TYR A 56 -6.80 21.00 11.15
N LEU A 57 -7.34 22.00 11.85
CA LEU A 57 -7.62 23.33 11.28
C LEU A 57 -6.35 24.07 10.84
N ARG A 58 -5.19 23.75 11.42
CA ARG A 58 -3.89 24.34 11.08
C ARG A 58 -3.17 23.65 9.93
N LEU A 59 -3.62 22.47 9.51
CA LEU A 59 -3.05 21.75 8.38
C LEU A 59 -3.21 22.54 7.08
N ALA A 60 -2.31 22.29 6.11
CA ALA A 60 -2.49 22.77 4.75
C ALA A 60 -3.79 22.22 4.15
N GLU A 61 -4.38 22.93 3.19
CA GLU A 61 -5.68 22.55 2.63
C GLU A 61 -5.67 21.12 2.05
N GLN A 62 -4.60 20.73 1.37
CA GLN A 62 -4.47 19.38 0.80
C GLN A 62 -4.40 18.30 1.88
N ASP A 63 -3.69 18.55 2.99
CA ASP A 63 -3.55 17.60 4.09
C ASP A 63 -4.88 17.44 4.86
N ARG A 64 -5.67 18.52 4.96
CA ARG A 64 -7.03 18.43 5.51
C ARG A 64 -7.93 17.53 4.69
N GLU A 65 -7.82 17.57 3.37
CA GLU A 65 -8.59 16.70 2.45
C GLU A 65 -8.13 15.25 2.53
N ILE A 66 -6.82 15.01 2.58
CA ILE A 66 -6.22 13.68 2.76
C ILE A 66 -6.70 13.05 4.07
N LEU A 67 -6.57 13.78 5.18
CA LEU A 67 -6.90 13.27 6.50
C LEU A 67 -8.42 13.08 6.67
N TRP A 68 -9.24 13.97 6.11
CA TRP A 68 -10.70 13.81 6.11
C TRP A 68 -11.14 12.56 5.31
N ALA A 69 -10.55 12.34 4.13
CA ALA A 69 -10.83 11.16 3.34
C ALA A 69 -10.38 9.88 4.06
N ALA A 70 -9.21 9.89 4.70
CA ALA A 70 -8.72 8.77 5.51
C ALA A 70 -9.66 8.48 6.70
N ALA A 71 -10.16 9.51 7.38
CA ALA A 71 -11.11 9.36 8.48
C ALA A 71 -12.45 8.76 8.03
N LEU A 72 -12.98 9.18 6.88
CA LEU A 72 -14.20 8.58 6.32
C LEU A 72 -14.01 7.10 5.92
N LEU A 73 -12.78 6.70 5.57
CA LEU A 73 -12.47 5.37 5.03
C LEU A 73 -11.77 4.42 6.01
N HIS A 74 -11.38 4.88 7.21
CA HIS A 74 -10.49 4.12 8.11
C HIS A 74 -11.02 2.71 8.45
N ASP A 75 -12.33 2.62 8.61
CA ASP A 75 -13.06 1.40 8.98
C ASP A 75 -13.94 0.83 7.86
N VAL A 76 -13.79 1.31 6.62
CA VAL A 76 -14.70 0.96 5.51
C VAL A 76 -14.85 -0.54 5.28
N GLU A 77 -13.81 -1.33 5.53
CA GLU A 77 -13.85 -2.78 5.35
C GLU A 77 -14.24 -3.58 6.59
N LYS A 78 -14.65 -2.94 7.69
CA LYS A 78 -15.42 -3.63 8.74
C LYS A 78 -16.67 -4.29 8.12
N ARG A 79 -17.31 -3.64 7.13
CA ARG A 79 -18.46 -4.18 6.36
C ARG A 79 -18.28 -5.58 5.75
N SER A 80 -17.04 -6.02 5.53
CA SER A 80 -16.73 -7.30 4.90
C SER A 80 -15.86 -8.22 5.77
N THR A 81 -15.50 -7.77 6.97
CA THR A 81 -14.59 -8.49 7.88
C THR A 81 -15.11 -8.60 9.31
N SER A 82 -16.16 -7.86 9.67
CA SER A 82 -16.83 -7.99 10.96
C SER A 82 -17.53 -9.33 11.08
N VAL A 83 -17.30 -10.00 12.20
CA VAL A 83 -17.93 -11.26 12.60
C VAL A 83 -18.52 -11.06 13.99
N ASP A 84 -19.79 -11.45 14.16
CA ASP A 84 -20.45 -11.51 15.46
C ASP A 84 -20.04 -12.80 16.16
N GLU A 85 -19.26 -12.66 17.23
CA GLU A 85 -18.82 -13.77 18.08
C GLU A 85 -19.86 -14.11 19.15
N GLY A 86 -21.00 -13.40 19.19
CA GLY A 86 -22.07 -13.53 20.16
C GLY A 86 -21.95 -12.55 21.33
N ASN A 87 -23.05 -12.36 22.06
CA ASN A 87 -23.14 -11.51 23.26
C ASN A 87 -22.66 -10.05 23.05
N GLY A 88 -22.83 -9.49 21.85
CA GLY A 88 -22.41 -8.13 21.51
C GLY A 88 -20.90 -7.97 21.28
N GLN A 89 -20.16 -9.08 21.16
CA GLN A 89 -18.75 -9.08 20.81
C GLN A 89 -18.58 -9.18 19.29
N ILE A 90 -18.20 -8.07 18.66
CA ILE A 90 -17.88 -8.03 17.23
C ILE A 90 -16.36 -7.98 17.06
N THR A 91 -15.80 -8.86 16.23
CA THR A 91 -14.39 -8.78 15.83
C THR A 91 -14.28 -8.43 14.36
N SER A 92 -13.32 -7.55 14.01
CA SER A 92 -13.08 -7.12 12.62
C SER A 92 -11.64 -7.39 12.22
N LYS A 93 -11.24 -8.67 12.22
CA LYS A 93 -9.85 -9.05 11.96
C LYS A 93 -9.46 -8.68 10.52
N ASN A 94 -8.27 -8.10 10.36
CA ASN A 94 -7.72 -7.67 9.05
C ASN A 94 -8.49 -6.55 8.32
N HIS A 95 -9.47 -5.88 8.93
CA HIS A 95 -10.23 -4.79 8.29
C HIS A 95 -9.29 -3.72 7.72
N ALA A 96 -8.26 -3.28 8.46
CA ALA A 96 -7.31 -2.27 7.98
C ALA A 96 -6.49 -2.74 6.76
N LYS A 97 -6.15 -4.04 6.67
CA LYS A 97 -5.43 -4.61 5.51
C LYS A 97 -6.31 -4.59 4.27
N ARG A 98 -7.56 -5.00 4.43
CA ARG A 98 -8.55 -5.01 3.34
C ARG A 98 -8.97 -3.59 2.96
N GLY A 99 -9.06 -2.70 3.94
CA GLY A 99 -9.31 -1.27 3.80
C GLY A 99 -8.28 -0.61 2.90
N GLU A 100 -6.99 -0.86 3.13
CA GLU A 100 -5.92 -0.39 2.24
C GLU A 100 -6.15 -0.75 0.75
N ALA A 101 -6.49 -2.01 0.47
CA ALA A 101 -6.73 -2.48 -0.89
C ALA A 101 -7.99 -1.86 -1.50
N THR A 102 -9.06 -1.73 -0.70
CA THR A 102 -10.34 -1.14 -1.12
C THR A 102 -10.17 0.34 -1.44
N VAL A 103 -9.55 1.10 -0.52
CA VAL A 103 -9.29 2.53 -0.69
C VAL A 103 -8.46 2.79 -1.94
N ARG A 104 -7.38 2.01 -2.14
CA ARG A 104 -6.56 2.12 -3.35
C ARG A 104 -7.40 1.91 -4.61
N THR A 105 -8.26 0.90 -4.63
CA THR A 105 -9.10 0.59 -5.79
C THR A 105 -10.13 1.69 -6.05
N LEU A 106 -10.84 2.14 -5.01
CA LEU A 106 -11.84 3.22 -5.11
C LEU A 106 -11.20 4.52 -5.64
N LEU A 107 -10.09 4.94 -5.05
CA LEU A 107 -9.37 6.17 -5.40
C LEU A 107 -8.54 6.05 -6.70
N TYR A 108 -8.45 4.87 -7.29
CA TYR A 108 -7.84 4.68 -8.60
C TYR A 108 -8.89 4.60 -9.71
N ARG A 109 -9.95 3.84 -9.47
CA ARG A 109 -11.00 3.52 -10.45
C ARG A 109 -12.12 4.54 -10.47
N ASP A 110 -12.69 4.82 -9.30
CA ASP A 110 -13.98 5.50 -9.16
C ASP A 110 -13.82 7.00 -8.94
N ILE A 111 -12.75 7.40 -8.24
CA ILE A 111 -12.43 8.80 -7.94
C ILE A 111 -11.00 9.04 -8.38
N SER A 112 -10.82 9.77 -9.49
CA SER A 112 -9.49 10.02 -10.03
C SER A 112 -8.61 10.78 -9.03
N THR A 113 -7.66 10.07 -8.42
CA THR A 113 -6.81 10.59 -7.34
C THR A 113 -5.35 10.51 -7.74
N PRO A 114 -4.56 11.60 -7.59
CA PRO A 114 -3.12 11.57 -7.79
C PRO A 114 -2.46 10.47 -6.95
N PHE A 115 -1.43 9.81 -7.51
CA PHE A 115 -0.83 8.62 -6.91
C PHE A 115 -0.33 8.84 -5.48
N GLY A 116 0.39 9.94 -5.25
CA GLY A 116 0.91 10.28 -3.91
C GLY A 116 -0.21 10.43 -2.87
N ILE A 117 -1.28 11.17 -3.23
CA ILE A 117 -2.45 11.37 -2.37
C ILE A 117 -3.15 10.03 -2.10
N ARG A 118 -3.38 9.23 -3.14
CA ARG A 118 -4.02 7.92 -3.03
C ARG A 118 -3.28 6.98 -2.08
N GLU A 119 -1.97 6.81 -2.29
CA GLU A 119 -1.18 5.88 -1.48
C GLU A 119 -0.99 6.38 -0.04
N HIS A 120 -1.01 7.69 0.18
CA HIS A 120 -1.00 8.27 1.53
C HIS A 120 -2.31 7.98 2.27
N ILE A 121 -3.48 8.21 1.65
CA ILE A 121 -4.78 7.86 2.24
C ILE A 121 -4.87 6.35 2.51
N ALA A 122 -4.51 5.51 1.54
CA ALA A 122 -4.51 4.05 1.72
C ALA A 122 -3.58 3.61 2.87
N SER A 123 -2.43 4.27 3.03
CA SER A 123 -1.50 3.99 4.13
C SER A 123 -2.02 4.47 5.48
N LEU A 124 -2.68 5.64 5.55
CA LEU A 124 -3.35 6.10 6.77
C LEU A 124 -4.44 5.11 7.21
N VAL A 125 -5.29 4.66 6.28
CA VAL A 125 -6.31 3.62 6.54
C VAL A 125 -5.67 2.30 6.96
N ARG A 126 -4.56 1.89 6.35
CA ARG A 126 -3.85 0.65 6.72
C ARG A 126 -3.35 0.66 8.16
N HIS A 127 -2.88 1.82 8.61
CA HIS A 127 -2.12 1.98 9.84
C HIS A 127 -2.87 2.75 10.93
N HIS A 128 -4.16 3.07 10.77
CA HIS A 128 -4.90 3.96 11.67
C HIS A 128 -4.83 3.55 13.15
N GLY A 129 -4.79 2.24 13.46
CA GLY A 129 -4.62 1.75 14.84
C GLY A 129 -3.17 1.69 15.34
N LEU A 130 -2.17 1.94 14.49
CA LEU A 130 -0.75 1.86 14.88
C LEU A 130 -0.39 2.79 16.05
N PRO A 131 -0.87 4.05 16.13
CA PRO A 131 -0.55 4.92 17.26
C PRO A 131 -0.98 4.38 18.61
N ILE A 132 -2.03 3.57 18.65
CA ILE A 132 -2.55 2.95 19.87
C ILE A 132 -1.69 1.74 20.25
N TRP A 133 -1.37 0.90 19.27
CA TRP A 133 -0.80 -0.44 19.51
C TRP A 133 0.70 -0.53 19.22
N LEU A 134 1.41 0.59 19.01
CA LEU A 134 2.81 0.57 18.57
C LEU A 134 3.72 -0.11 19.62
N MET A 135 3.55 0.26 20.89
CA MET A 135 4.40 -0.21 21.98
C MET A 135 4.17 -1.70 22.32
N GLU A 136 3.06 -2.28 21.87
CA GLU A 136 2.75 -3.71 22.02
C GLU A 136 3.37 -4.57 20.91
N ARG A 137 4.03 -3.97 19.92
CA ARG A 137 4.69 -4.71 18.84
C ARG A 137 6.05 -5.24 19.30
N GLU A 138 6.43 -6.38 18.77
CA GLU A 138 7.76 -6.98 19.02
C GLU A 138 8.92 -6.05 18.63
N ASP A 139 8.76 -5.30 17.53
CA ASP A 139 9.74 -4.31 17.07
C ASP A 139 9.03 -2.98 16.75
N PRO A 140 8.78 -2.13 17.77
CA PRO A 140 8.12 -0.84 17.61
C PRO A 140 8.89 0.08 16.66
N LEU A 141 10.23 0.06 16.72
CA LEU A 141 11.08 0.89 15.87
C LEU A 141 10.89 0.54 14.40
N LYS A 142 11.04 -0.74 14.03
CA LYS A 142 10.88 -1.19 12.64
C LYS A 142 9.48 -0.89 12.12
N ARG A 143 8.44 -1.02 12.96
CA ARG A 143 7.05 -0.68 12.60
C ARG A 143 6.84 0.81 12.38
N ALA A 144 7.38 1.67 13.25
CA ALA A 144 7.32 3.12 13.09
C ALA A 144 8.08 3.59 11.83
N CYS A 145 9.27 3.04 11.59
CA CYS A 145 10.04 3.32 10.39
C CYS A 145 9.31 2.86 9.12
N GLU A 146 8.76 1.64 9.09
CA GLU A 146 7.98 1.13 7.95
C GLU A 146 6.78 2.04 7.65
N ALA A 147 6.04 2.48 8.67
CA ALA A 147 4.93 3.41 8.50
C ALA A 147 5.40 4.77 7.96
N SER A 148 6.45 5.35 8.55
CA SER A 148 6.96 6.67 8.15
C SER A 148 7.41 6.74 6.69
N LEU A 149 7.86 5.62 6.10
CA LEU A 149 8.24 5.54 4.69
C LEU A 149 7.04 5.61 3.73
N ARG A 150 5.81 5.59 4.26
CA ARG A 150 4.57 5.50 3.49
C ARG A 150 3.57 6.60 3.79
N LEU A 151 3.66 7.20 4.97
CA LEU A 151 2.72 8.20 5.45
C LEU A 151 3.41 9.22 6.36
N ASP A 152 2.77 10.36 6.52
CA ASP A 152 3.03 11.32 7.58
C ASP A 152 2.49 10.79 8.92
N THR A 153 3.39 10.52 9.88
CA THR A 153 3.05 10.00 11.22
C THR A 153 2.29 11.02 12.09
N SER A 154 2.42 12.31 11.82
CA SER A 154 1.65 13.36 12.51
C SER A 154 0.19 13.35 12.08
N LEU A 155 -0.09 13.13 10.78
CA LEU A 155 -1.46 12.91 10.30
C LEU A 155 -2.02 11.60 10.84
N LEU A 156 -1.19 10.57 10.97
CA LEU A 156 -1.61 9.29 11.54
C LEU A 156 -2.02 9.43 13.01
N LYS A 157 -1.27 10.19 13.83
CA LYS A 157 -1.68 10.51 15.21
C LYS A 157 -3.02 11.24 15.22
N GLN A 158 -3.19 12.26 14.39
CA GLN A 158 -4.45 13.04 14.35
C GLN A 158 -5.66 12.18 13.96
N LEU A 159 -5.47 11.24 13.02
CA LEU A 159 -6.48 10.25 12.67
C LEU A 159 -6.84 9.39 13.88
N ALA A 160 -5.85 8.84 14.58
CA ALA A 160 -6.08 8.01 15.76
C ALA A 160 -6.75 8.80 16.90
N VAL A 161 -6.38 10.06 17.13
CA VAL A 161 -7.05 10.92 18.11
C VAL A 161 -8.51 11.17 17.71
N ALA A 162 -8.80 11.39 16.42
CA ALA A 162 -10.17 11.55 15.95
C ALA A 162 -11.01 10.28 16.15
N ASP A 163 -10.43 9.12 15.82
CA ASP A 163 -11.01 7.80 16.06
C ASP A 163 -11.34 7.59 17.55
N ILE A 164 -10.37 7.89 18.43
CA ILE A 164 -10.51 7.80 19.89
C ILE A 164 -11.57 8.75 20.45
N CYS A 165 -11.66 9.98 19.93
CA CYS A 165 -12.63 10.96 20.38
C CYS A 165 -14.03 10.72 19.78
N GLY A 166 -14.12 10.03 18.65
CA GLY A 166 -15.35 9.69 17.94
C GLY A 166 -16.01 8.38 18.38
N ARG A 167 -15.69 7.86 19.57
CA ARG A 167 -16.28 6.63 20.13
C ARG A 167 -16.79 6.83 21.56
N ILE A 168 -17.73 5.98 21.96
CA ILE A 168 -18.24 5.92 23.34
C ILE A 168 -17.61 4.70 24.03
N CYS A 169 -16.57 4.95 24.84
CA CYS A 169 -15.82 3.92 25.56
C CYS A 169 -15.32 4.40 26.93
N THR A 170 -14.97 3.47 27.83
CA THR A 170 -14.48 3.78 29.18
C THR A 170 -12.97 3.95 29.27
N ASP A 171 -12.23 3.52 28.25
CA ASP A 171 -10.76 3.48 28.19
C ASP A 171 -10.16 4.63 27.34
N ARG A 172 -10.96 5.68 27.08
CA ARG A 172 -10.57 6.80 26.22
C ARG A 172 -9.26 7.46 26.64
N GLU A 173 -9.07 7.73 27.94
CA GLU A 173 -7.89 8.42 28.46
C GLU A 173 -6.61 7.60 28.24
N ILE A 174 -6.65 6.30 28.56
CA ILE A 174 -5.54 5.36 28.34
C ILE A 174 -5.11 5.34 26.86
N LEU A 175 -6.09 5.34 25.96
CA LEU A 175 -5.84 5.28 24.53
C LEU A 175 -5.28 6.60 23.99
N LEU A 176 -5.69 7.75 24.55
CA LEU A 176 -5.06 9.04 24.24
C LEU A 176 -3.61 9.09 24.73
N GLU A 177 -3.33 8.60 25.94
CA GLU A 177 -1.95 8.50 26.46
C GLU A 177 -1.06 7.65 25.52
N ALA A 178 -1.57 6.53 25.00
CA ALA A 178 -0.85 5.73 24.01
C ALA A 178 -0.49 6.53 22.75
N THR A 179 -1.38 7.41 22.27
CA THR A 179 -1.07 8.27 21.12
C THR A 179 -0.01 9.35 21.41
N GLU A 180 0.11 9.79 22.67
CA GLU A 180 1.20 10.69 23.09
C GLU A 180 2.54 9.94 23.15
N LEU A 181 2.55 8.72 23.66
CA LEU A 181 3.73 7.85 23.61
C LEU A 181 4.19 7.58 22.18
N PHE A 182 3.24 7.35 21.26
CA PHE A 182 3.54 7.21 19.83
C PHE A 182 4.23 8.45 19.24
N GLU A 183 3.76 9.66 19.57
CA GLU A 183 4.39 10.89 19.12
C GLU A 183 5.81 11.04 19.68
N MET A 184 5.98 10.86 21.00
CA MET A 184 7.30 10.93 21.64
C MET A 184 8.28 9.97 20.99
N PHE A 185 7.84 8.72 20.77
CA PHE A 185 8.65 7.71 20.10
C PHE A 185 8.99 8.12 18.66
N CYS A 186 8.03 8.55 17.86
CA CYS A 186 8.31 8.97 16.49
C CYS A 186 9.26 10.18 16.41
N ARG A 187 9.20 11.10 17.37
CA ARG A 187 10.13 12.23 17.47
C ARG A 187 11.55 11.77 17.81
N GLU A 188 11.68 10.91 18.80
CA GLU A 188 12.97 10.32 19.19
C GLU A 188 13.62 9.56 18.03
N GLN A 189 12.82 8.77 17.31
CA GLN A 189 13.28 8.00 16.14
C GLN A 189 13.38 8.84 14.85
N GLN A 190 13.18 10.15 14.95
CA GLN A 190 13.28 11.13 13.86
C GLN A 190 12.38 10.82 12.66
N CYS A 191 11.20 10.26 12.91
CA CYS A 191 10.18 9.92 11.91
C CYS A 191 8.83 10.59 12.17
N TRP A 192 8.80 11.67 12.95
CA TRP A 192 7.61 12.51 13.17
C TRP A 192 7.36 13.48 12.02
N GLY A 193 6.19 13.37 11.37
CA GLY A 193 5.79 14.25 10.26
C GLY A 193 6.61 14.05 8.97
N LYS A 194 7.45 13.02 8.92
CA LYS A 194 8.38 12.76 7.82
C LYS A 194 8.81 11.31 7.80
N ALA A 195 9.31 10.87 6.63
CA ALA A 195 9.95 9.57 6.50
C ALA A 195 11.23 9.48 7.32
N ARG A 196 11.48 8.31 7.94
CA ARG A 196 12.78 7.98 8.54
C ARG A 196 13.87 8.03 7.47
N THR A 197 14.92 8.80 7.72
CA THR A 197 16.14 8.80 6.90
C THR A 197 17.05 7.63 7.29
N PHE A 198 17.62 6.97 6.30
CA PHE A 198 18.66 5.95 6.45
C PHE A 198 19.94 6.46 5.80
N ALA A 199 21.11 5.92 6.18
CA ALA A 199 22.40 6.31 5.59
C ALA A 199 22.45 6.10 4.06
N GLY A 200 21.69 5.13 3.56
CA GLY A 200 21.53 4.87 2.13
C GLY A 200 20.47 3.81 1.86
N ASP A 201 20.26 3.54 0.58
CA ASP A 201 19.32 2.53 0.09
C ASP A 201 19.65 1.12 0.58
N THR A 202 20.93 0.74 0.56
CA THR A 202 21.40 -0.55 1.09
C THR A 202 21.19 -0.65 2.60
N ALA A 203 21.49 0.40 3.36
CA ALA A 203 21.28 0.43 4.81
C ALA A 203 19.79 0.26 5.17
N ARG A 204 18.89 0.95 4.45
CA ARG A 204 17.44 0.76 4.59
C ARG A 204 17.05 -0.69 4.29
N PHE A 205 17.47 -1.21 3.14
CA PHE A 205 17.13 -2.57 2.73
C PHE A 205 17.61 -3.60 3.76
N HIS A 206 18.86 -3.51 4.19
CA HIS A 206 19.44 -4.38 5.22
C HIS A 206 18.65 -4.30 6.54
N TYR A 207 18.32 -3.10 7.02
CA TYR A 207 17.56 -2.94 8.26
C TYR A 207 16.22 -3.69 8.25
N PHE A 208 15.49 -3.67 7.13
CA PHE A 208 14.20 -4.34 7.01
C PHE A 208 14.29 -5.85 6.73
N HIS A 209 15.43 -6.36 6.23
CA HIS A 209 15.61 -7.76 5.84
C HIS A 209 16.53 -8.57 6.76
N THR A 210 17.18 -7.92 7.72
CA THR A 210 17.98 -8.56 8.74
C THR A 210 17.27 -8.47 10.09
N ASP A 211 17.14 -9.62 10.77
CA ASP A 211 16.57 -9.67 12.12
C ASP A 211 17.48 -8.96 13.12
N GLN A 212 16.88 -8.19 14.02
CA GLN A 212 17.59 -7.42 15.06
C GLN A 212 18.70 -6.48 14.53
N ALA A 213 18.57 -6.03 13.27
CA ALA A 213 19.52 -5.10 12.67
C ALA A 213 19.56 -3.76 13.41
N TYR A 214 20.76 -3.24 13.64
CA TYR A 214 20.94 -1.87 14.11
C TYR A 214 20.60 -0.86 12.99
N ILE A 215 19.77 0.14 13.30
CA ILE A 215 19.19 1.05 12.30
C ILE A 215 20.23 1.93 11.58
N ASP A 216 21.32 2.27 12.24
CA ASP A 216 22.38 3.12 11.68
C ASP A 216 23.58 2.31 11.15
N TYR A 217 23.45 0.98 11.08
CA TYR A 217 24.46 0.14 10.42
C TYR A 217 24.51 0.43 8.92
N VAL A 218 25.71 0.62 8.39
CA VAL A 218 25.97 0.83 6.97
C VAL A 218 26.68 -0.40 6.42
N PRO A 219 25.98 -1.26 5.63
CA PRO A 219 26.62 -2.37 4.95
C PRO A 219 27.63 -1.89 3.91
N HIS A 220 28.63 -2.71 3.61
CA HIS A 220 29.51 -2.49 2.48
C HIS A 220 28.81 -2.92 1.17
N ASP A 221 28.76 -2.02 0.19
CA ASP A 221 28.18 -2.30 -1.13
C ASP A 221 29.18 -3.09 -1.99
N ASP A 222 28.98 -4.42 -2.09
CA ASP A 222 29.77 -5.32 -2.97
C ASP A 222 28.85 -6.06 -3.95
N PHE A 223 28.07 -5.29 -4.72
CA PHE A 223 27.11 -5.86 -5.67
C PHE A 223 27.80 -6.35 -6.94
N ARG A 224 27.42 -7.55 -7.39
CA ARG A 224 27.96 -8.17 -8.61
C ARG A 224 27.26 -7.71 -9.89
N CYS A 225 26.01 -7.26 -9.77
CA CYS A 225 25.16 -6.78 -10.85
C CYS A 225 23.93 -6.05 -10.29
N GLU A 226 23.19 -5.39 -11.16
CA GLU A 226 21.90 -4.80 -10.87
C GLU A 226 20.75 -5.53 -11.61
N VAL A 227 19.68 -5.82 -10.87
CA VAL A 227 18.45 -6.41 -11.44
C VAL A 227 17.31 -5.41 -11.35
N THR A 228 16.74 -5.08 -12.52
CA THR A 228 15.53 -4.26 -12.61
C THR A 228 14.29 -5.15 -12.65
N LEU A 229 13.51 -5.16 -11.57
CA LEU A 229 12.27 -5.90 -11.43
C LEU A 229 11.07 -5.00 -11.78
N LEU A 230 10.43 -5.24 -12.93
CA LEU A 230 9.24 -4.47 -13.31
C LEU A 230 8.00 -4.97 -12.55
N ALA A 231 7.17 -4.04 -12.10
CA ALA A 231 5.87 -4.31 -11.48
C ALA A 231 4.80 -3.42 -12.11
N GLY A 232 3.65 -4.00 -12.45
CA GLY A 232 2.55 -3.27 -13.05
C GLY A 232 1.59 -4.18 -13.80
N LEU A 233 0.32 -3.79 -13.87
CA LEU A 233 -0.71 -4.56 -14.54
C LEU A 233 -0.43 -4.72 -16.05
N PRO A 234 -0.98 -5.75 -16.71
CA PRO A 234 -0.92 -5.86 -18.16
C PRO A 234 -1.48 -4.59 -18.83
N GLY A 235 -0.82 -4.10 -19.87
CA GLY A 235 -1.23 -2.88 -20.58
C GLY A 235 -0.77 -1.56 -19.95
N MET A 236 -0.07 -1.55 -18.80
CA MET A 236 0.46 -0.31 -18.20
C MET A 236 1.71 0.28 -18.90
N GLY A 237 2.25 -0.40 -19.92
CA GLY A 237 3.41 0.07 -20.67
C GLY A 237 4.77 -0.40 -20.14
N LYS A 238 4.85 -1.61 -19.56
CA LYS A 238 6.14 -2.22 -19.15
C LYS A 238 7.10 -2.39 -20.33
N ASP A 239 6.62 -2.92 -21.45
CA ASP A 239 7.44 -3.14 -22.65
C ASP A 239 7.95 -1.81 -23.22
N TYR A 240 7.08 -0.80 -23.28
CA TYR A 240 7.46 0.58 -23.64
C TYR A 240 8.52 1.18 -22.69
N TYR A 241 8.43 0.90 -21.38
CA TYR A 241 9.45 1.34 -20.43
C TYR A 241 10.82 0.72 -20.73
N ILE A 242 10.86 -0.56 -21.09
CA ILE A 242 12.09 -1.26 -21.47
C ILE A 242 12.68 -0.64 -22.73
N GLU A 243 11.88 -0.52 -23.80
CA GLU A 243 12.32 0.01 -25.10
C GLU A 243 12.85 1.45 -24.98
N SER A 244 12.21 2.28 -24.15
CA SER A 244 12.56 3.70 -24.03
C SER A 244 13.77 3.99 -23.12
N ARG A 245 14.14 3.09 -22.21
CA ARG A 245 15.15 3.38 -21.17
C ARG A 245 16.25 2.32 -21.03
N CYS A 246 16.03 1.11 -21.54
CA CYS A 246 16.86 -0.04 -21.22
C CYS A 246 17.05 -0.98 -22.42
N ALA A 247 17.06 -0.44 -23.65
CA ALA A 247 17.03 -1.22 -24.88
C ALA A 247 18.16 -2.26 -25.01
N ASP A 248 19.34 -1.99 -24.42
CA ASP A 248 20.53 -2.85 -24.55
C ASP A 248 20.64 -3.93 -23.46
N MET A 249 19.74 -3.94 -22.46
CA MET A 249 19.82 -4.90 -21.36
C MET A 249 19.07 -6.20 -21.68
N PRO A 250 19.61 -7.37 -21.30
CA PRO A 250 18.88 -8.63 -21.41
C PRO A 250 17.57 -8.60 -20.63
N VAL A 251 16.50 -9.16 -21.21
CA VAL A 251 15.17 -9.18 -20.61
C VAL A 251 14.69 -10.61 -20.42
N VAL A 252 14.40 -10.96 -19.17
CA VAL A 252 13.69 -12.19 -18.82
C VAL A 252 12.19 -11.87 -18.77
N SER A 253 11.45 -12.30 -19.80
CA SER A 253 10.01 -12.03 -19.93
C SER A 253 9.19 -13.31 -19.88
N LEU A 254 8.33 -13.43 -18.87
CA LEU A 254 7.42 -14.58 -18.76
C LEU A 254 6.42 -14.64 -19.92
N ASP A 255 5.99 -13.47 -20.42
CA ASP A 255 5.07 -13.41 -21.55
C ASP A 255 5.76 -13.79 -22.87
N ALA A 256 7.04 -13.45 -23.05
CA ALA A 256 7.81 -13.89 -24.21
C ALA A 256 7.97 -15.42 -24.22
N ILE A 257 8.34 -16.02 -23.09
CA ILE A 257 8.45 -17.48 -22.93
C ILE A 257 7.09 -18.15 -23.21
N ARG A 258 5.98 -17.61 -22.72
CA ARG A 258 4.64 -18.14 -23.03
C ARG A 258 4.35 -18.13 -24.53
N ARG A 259 4.68 -17.03 -25.21
CA ARG A 259 4.40 -16.84 -26.65
C ARG A 259 5.24 -17.78 -27.50
N GLU A 260 6.54 -17.91 -27.21
CA GLU A 260 7.46 -18.81 -27.91
C GLU A 260 6.95 -20.25 -27.90
N HIS A 261 6.46 -20.71 -26.74
CA HIS A 261 5.95 -22.07 -26.56
C HIS A 261 4.44 -22.23 -26.81
N LYS A 262 3.75 -21.17 -27.26
CA LYS A 262 2.29 -21.14 -27.51
C LYS A 262 1.45 -21.61 -26.32
N PHE A 263 1.91 -21.36 -25.09
CA PHE A 263 1.19 -21.74 -23.88
C PHE A 263 0.05 -20.78 -23.56
N SER A 264 -1.10 -21.36 -23.18
CA SER A 264 -2.23 -20.56 -22.70
C SER A 264 -1.90 -19.93 -21.34
N PRO A 265 -2.24 -18.64 -21.11
CA PRO A 265 -2.15 -18.01 -19.80
C PRO A 265 -2.99 -18.72 -18.71
N THR A 266 -4.01 -19.51 -19.10
CA THR A 266 -4.87 -20.25 -18.17
C THR A 266 -4.36 -21.65 -17.82
N ASP A 267 -3.31 -22.14 -18.49
CA ASP A 267 -2.73 -23.44 -18.21
C ASP A 267 -1.83 -23.39 -16.97
N LYS A 268 -2.26 -24.03 -15.88
CA LYS A 268 -1.53 -24.02 -14.60
C LYS A 268 -0.19 -24.77 -14.67
N ALA A 269 -0.13 -25.88 -15.39
CA ALA A 269 1.10 -26.68 -15.51
C ALA A 269 2.13 -25.94 -16.36
N ALA A 270 1.70 -25.36 -17.48
CA ALA A 270 2.56 -24.53 -18.33
C ALA A 270 3.04 -23.28 -17.58
N ASN A 271 2.20 -22.63 -16.76
CA ASN A 271 2.62 -21.47 -15.97
C ASN A 271 3.71 -21.78 -14.94
N GLY A 272 3.67 -22.97 -14.33
CA GLY A 272 4.73 -23.45 -13.44
C GLY A 272 6.05 -23.60 -14.19
N TRP A 273 6.01 -24.26 -15.35
CA TRP A 273 7.17 -24.44 -16.22
C TRP A 273 7.74 -23.11 -16.70
N VAL A 274 6.91 -22.18 -17.20
CA VAL A 274 7.32 -20.83 -17.64
C VAL A 274 8.05 -20.08 -16.54
N THR A 275 7.53 -20.15 -15.31
CA THR A 275 8.15 -19.49 -14.15
C THR A 275 9.52 -20.09 -13.85
N GLN A 276 9.66 -21.42 -13.92
CA GLN A 276 10.95 -22.08 -13.70
C GLN A 276 11.95 -21.73 -14.81
N THR A 277 11.53 -21.78 -16.08
CA THR A 277 12.37 -21.42 -17.22
C THR A 277 12.88 -19.97 -17.10
N ALA A 278 12.00 -19.04 -16.72
CA ALA A 278 12.39 -17.65 -16.46
C ALA A 278 13.42 -17.54 -15.32
N LYS A 279 13.21 -18.27 -14.20
CA LYS A 279 14.18 -18.30 -13.09
C LYS A 279 15.53 -18.86 -13.51
N GLU A 280 15.56 -19.88 -14.38
CA GLU A 280 16.83 -20.41 -14.90
C GLU A 280 17.55 -19.43 -15.83
N GLN A 281 16.83 -18.71 -16.70
CA GLN A 281 17.42 -17.64 -17.51
C GLN A 281 18.02 -16.55 -16.61
N ALA A 282 17.28 -16.12 -15.58
CA ALA A 282 17.78 -15.15 -14.60
C ALA A 282 19.03 -15.65 -13.86
N ARG A 283 19.05 -16.92 -13.41
CA ARG A 283 20.24 -17.53 -12.81
C ARG A 283 21.45 -17.52 -13.75
N GLY A 284 21.24 -17.66 -15.05
CA GLY A 284 22.28 -17.52 -16.06
C GLY A 284 22.98 -16.16 -16.00
N TYR A 285 22.22 -15.07 -15.94
CA TYR A 285 22.76 -13.70 -15.81
C TYR A 285 23.37 -13.45 -14.44
N LEU A 286 22.70 -13.87 -13.37
CA LEU A 286 23.18 -13.70 -11.99
C LEU A 286 24.53 -14.40 -11.74
N ARG A 287 24.72 -15.62 -12.26
CA ARG A 287 26.01 -16.33 -12.15
C ARG A 287 27.15 -15.57 -12.83
N LYS A 288 26.85 -14.91 -13.95
CA LYS A 288 27.80 -14.09 -14.73
C LYS A 288 28.04 -12.70 -14.13
N GLY A 289 27.23 -12.26 -13.16
CA GLY A 289 27.26 -10.86 -12.69
C GLY A 289 26.84 -9.89 -13.80
N GLN A 290 25.85 -10.26 -14.60
CA GLN A 290 25.35 -9.42 -15.69
C GLN A 290 24.01 -8.79 -15.31
N ASP A 291 23.89 -7.48 -15.56
CA ASP A 291 22.65 -6.74 -15.36
C ASP A 291 21.54 -7.24 -16.29
N PHE A 292 20.30 -7.30 -15.79
CA PHE A 292 19.15 -7.70 -16.58
C PHE A 292 17.83 -7.17 -16.03
N ILE A 293 16.79 -7.25 -16.86
CA ILE A 293 15.42 -6.88 -16.50
C ILE A 293 14.57 -8.12 -16.30
N TRP A 294 13.85 -8.18 -15.19
CA TRP A 294 12.75 -9.13 -15.01
C TRP A 294 11.42 -8.47 -15.37
N ASN A 295 10.85 -8.86 -16.52
CA ASN A 295 9.57 -8.35 -17.00
C ASN A 295 8.43 -9.34 -16.71
N ALA A 296 7.64 -9.02 -15.69
CA ALA A 296 6.38 -9.68 -15.39
C ALA A 296 5.42 -8.69 -14.71
N THR A 297 4.21 -9.14 -14.36
CA THR A 297 3.23 -8.26 -13.70
C THR A 297 3.57 -7.98 -12.24
N ASN A 298 4.10 -8.97 -11.51
CA ASN A 298 4.63 -8.84 -10.15
C ASN A 298 3.73 -8.07 -9.17
N VAL A 299 2.42 -8.35 -9.25
CA VAL A 299 1.37 -7.56 -8.59
C VAL A 299 1.32 -7.71 -7.07
N THR A 300 1.79 -8.84 -6.52
CA THR A 300 1.78 -9.10 -5.07
C THR A 300 3.17 -8.97 -4.46
N ARG A 301 3.23 -8.51 -3.21
CA ARG A 301 4.46 -8.43 -2.40
C ARG A 301 5.11 -9.80 -2.26
N GLN A 302 4.33 -10.86 -2.05
CA GLN A 302 4.86 -12.22 -1.90
C GLN A 302 5.64 -12.68 -3.15
N ARG A 303 5.13 -12.39 -4.36
CA ARG A 303 5.81 -12.75 -5.61
C ARG A 303 7.10 -11.96 -5.79
N ARG A 304 7.07 -10.66 -5.45
CA ARG A 304 8.27 -9.80 -5.50
C ARG A 304 9.32 -10.26 -4.50
N ALA A 305 8.94 -10.56 -3.26
CA ALA A 305 9.84 -11.07 -2.22
C ALA A 305 10.62 -12.31 -2.71
N GLN A 306 9.93 -13.31 -3.28
CA GLN A 306 10.59 -14.51 -3.82
C GLN A 306 11.62 -14.22 -4.92
N LEU A 307 11.42 -13.15 -5.70
CA LEU A 307 12.35 -12.74 -6.75
C LEU A 307 13.50 -11.92 -6.17
N VAL A 308 13.19 -10.98 -5.25
CA VAL A 308 14.20 -10.22 -4.50
C VAL A 308 15.14 -11.16 -3.78
N ASP A 309 14.61 -12.13 -3.02
CA ASP A 309 15.40 -13.14 -2.30
C ASP A 309 16.32 -13.94 -3.24
N LEU A 310 15.82 -14.32 -4.42
CA LEU A 310 16.63 -14.97 -5.45
C LEU A 310 17.78 -14.06 -5.89
N PHE A 311 17.52 -12.79 -6.18
CA PHE A 311 18.53 -11.87 -6.71
C PHE A 311 19.59 -11.52 -5.67
N ILE A 312 19.19 -11.23 -4.43
CA ILE A 312 20.13 -10.88 -3.35
C ILE A 312 21.01 -12.07 -2.95
N THR A 313 20.52 -13.31 -3.05
CA THR A 313 21.33 -14.52 -2.80
C THR A 313 22.55 -14.60 -3.74
N TYR A 314 22.46 -14.00 -4.92
CA TYR A 314 23.57 -13.92 -5.88
C TYR A 314 24.40 -12.63 -5.76
N GLY A 315 24.13 -11.79 -4.76
CA GLY A 315 24.82 -10.51 -4.56
C GLY A 315 24.37 -9.42 -5.53
N ALA A 316 23.12 -9.45 -6.00
CA ALA A 316 22.61 -8.41 -6.89
C ALA A 316 21.98 -7.23 -6.12
N ARG A 317 22.21 -6.01 -6.61
CA ARG A 317 21.41 -4.83 -6.24
C ARG A 317 20.05 -4.96 -6.92
N VAL A 318 18.96 -4.76 -6.18
CA VAL A 318 17.60 -4.91 -6.72
C VAL A 318 16.89 -3.57 -6.79
N LYS A 319 16.42 -3.24 -7.99
CA LYS A 319 15.60 -2.06 -8.27
C LYS A 319 14.21 -2.50 -8.72
N ILE A 320 13.17 -2.09 -8.00
CA ILE A 320 11.78 -2.32 -8.43
C ILE A 320 11.28 -1.09 -9.16
N VAL A 321 10.76 -1.26 -10.38
CA VAL A 321 10.10 -0.18 -11.12
C VAL A 321 8.62 -0.48 -11.20
N TYR A 322 7.83 0.31 -10.47
CA TYR A 322 6.37 0.26 -10.51
C TYR A 322 5.84 1.18 -11.61
N ILE A 323 5.08 0.62 -12.54
CA ILE A 323 4.52 1.36 -13.70
C ILE A 323 3.01 1.38 -13.61
N GLU A 324 2.45 2.58 -13.61
CA GLU A 324 1.02 2.82 -13.53
C GLU A 324 0.58 3.93 -14.49
N LYS A 325 -0.57 3.72 -15.11
CA LYS A 325 -1.29 4.71 -15.92
C LYS A 325 -2.62 5.05 -15.26
N PRO A 326 -3.22 6.21 -15.54
CA PRO A 326 -4.58 6.51 -15.08
C PRO A 326 -5.56 5.40 -15.51
N TYR A 327 -6.55 5.08 -14.67
CA TYR A 327 -7.44 3.94 -14.90
C TYR A 327 -8.08 3.94 -16.30
N SER A 328 -8.61 5.08 -16.74
CA SER A 328 -9.21 5.23 -18.08
C SER A 328 -8.23 4.94 -19.22
N VAL A 329 -6.97 5.39 -19.08
CA VAL A 329 -5.89 5.15 -20.05
C VAL A 329 -5.53 3.68 -20.07
N TRP A 330 -5.38 3.05 -18.91
CA TRP A 330 -5.08 1.63 -18.78
C TRP A 330 -6.13 0.75 -19.46
N ARG A 331 -7.43 1.01 -19.20
CA ARG A 331 -8.53 0.28 -19.83
C ARG A 331 -8.53 0.44 -21.35
N ARG A 332 -8.33 1.68 -21.83
CA ARG A 332 -8.20 1.95 -23.28
C ARG A 332 -7.02 1.22 -23.91
N GLN A 333 -5.84 1.25 -23.27
CA GLN A 333 -4.64 0.58 -23.77
C GLN A 333 -4.81 -0.94 -23.83
N ASN A 334 -5.47 -1.55 -22.84
CA ASN A 334 -5.82 -2.97 -22.92
C ASN A 334 -6.86 -3.26 -24.03
N GLY A 335 -7.74 -2.32 -24.34
CA GLY A 335 -8.74 -2.48 -25.39
C GLY A 335 -8.16 -2.59 -26.81
N ILE A 336 -7.00 -1.96 -27.06
CA ILE A 336 -6.40 -1.83 -28.41
C ILE A 336 -5.15 -2.70 -28.64
N ARG A 337 -4.71 -3.46 -27.63
CA ARG A 337 -3.52 -4.31 -27.74
C ARG A 337 -3.81 -5.59 -28.53
N GLU A 338 -2.80 -6.11 -29.23
CA GLU A 338 -2.86 -7.37 -29.98
C GLU A 338 -3.36 -8.54 -29.12
N TYR A 339 -2.80 -8.69 -27.91
CA TYR A 339 -3.18 -9.74 -26.96
C TYR A 339 -4.02 -9.20 -25.81
N LYS A 340 -5.28 -8.84 -26.08
CA LYS A 340 -6.18 -8.29 -25.06
C LYS A 340 -6.38 -9.24 -23.89
N VAL A 341 -6.28 -8.72 -22.67
CA VAL A 341 -6.65 -9.46 -21.45
C VAL A 341 -8.14 -9.21 -21.16
N PRO A 342 -8.94 -10.24 -20.85
CA PRO A 342 -10.36 -10.04 -20.53
C PRO A 342 -10.56 -9.09 -19.35
N GLU A 343 -11.59 -8.23 -19.43
CA GLU A 343 -11.88 -7.22 -18.40
C GLU A 343 -12.03 -7.83 -16.98
N PRO A 344 -12.73 -8.97 -16.77
CA PRO A 344 -12.83 -9.58 -15.44
C PRO A 344 -11.48 -10.03 -14.87
N VAL A 345 -10.52 -10.39 -15.74
CA VAL A 345 -9.17 -10.76 -15.32
C VAL A 345 -8.40 -9.51 -14.90
N LEU A 346 -8.56 -8.39 -15.60
CA LEU A 346 -7.96 -7.11 -15.19
C LEU A 346 -8.48 -6.65 -13.82
N ASP A 347 -9.79 -6.73 -13.60
CA ASP A 347 -10.41 -6.39 -12.32
C ASP A 347 -9.84 -7.26 -11.20
N ALA A 348 -9.80 -8.59 -11.40
CA ALA A 348 -9.21 -9.52 -10.43
C ALA A 348 -7.70 -9.32 -10.20
N MET A 349 -6.97 -8.75 -11.16
CA MET A 349 -5.56 -8.39 -10.98
C MET A 349 -5.39 -7.06 -10.25
N LEU A 350 -6.27 -6.09 -10.50
CA LEU A 350 -6.31 -4.82 -9.78
C LEU A 350 -6.60 -5.06 -8.29
N ASP A 351 -7.55 -5.93 -7.97
CA ASP A 351 -7.90 -6.29 -6.59
C ASP A 351 -6.71 -6.91 -5.82
N LYS A 352 -5.75 -7.51 -6.52
CA LYS A 352 -4.55 -8.14 -5.96
C LYS A 352 -3.32 -7.24 -5.97
N LEU A 353 -3.45 -6.03 -6.50
CA LEU A 353 -2.34 -5.12 -6.69
C LEU A 353 -1.88 -4.54 -5.34
N GLU A 354 -0.67 -4.93 -4.95
CA GLU A 354 0.06 -4.33 -3.84
C GLU A 354 1.17 -3.47 -4.42
N VAL A 355 1.07 -2.14 -4.26
CA VAL A 355 2.11 -1.20 -4.71
C VAL A 355 3.43 -1.50 -3.99
N PRO A 356 4.56 -1.62 -4.72
CA PRO A 356 5.86 -1.89 -4.12
C PRO A 356 6.25 -0.83 -3.09
N ARG A 357 6.76 -1.25 -1.93
CA ARG A 357 7.22 -0.37 -0.85
C ARG A 357 8.73 -0.20 -0.87
N LEU A 358 9.21 0.95 -0.38
CA LEU A 358 10.65 1.25 -0.24
C LEU A 358 11.43 0.23 0.61
N THR A 359 10.73 -0.56 1.42
CA THR A 359 11.31 -1.63 2.23
C THR A 359 11.43 -2.96 1.49
N GLU A 360 10.98 -3.08 0.23
CA GLU A 360 11.00 -4.35 -0.53
C GLU A 360 12.27 -4.57 -1.34
N ALA A 361 13.03 -3.52 -1.61
CA ALA A 361 14.22 -3.56 -2.46
C ALA A 361 15.21 -2.44 -2.10
N HIS A 362 16.40 -2.50 -2.68
CA HIS A 362 17.41 -1.44 -2.53
C HIS A 362 16.86 -0.13 -3.09
N GLU A 363 16.19 -0.18 -4.25
CA GLU A 363 15.57 1.00 -4.85
C GLU A 363 14.15 0.66 -5.32
N VAL A 364 13.22 1.60 -5.13
CA VAL A 364 11.87 1.52 -5.72
C VAL A 364 11.58 2.82 -6.47
N VAL A 365 11.27 2.70 -7.75
CA VAL A 365 10.93 3.80 -8.64
C VAL A 365 9.46 3.71 -9.02
N TYR A 366 8.72 4.79 -8.77
CA TYR A 366 7.32 4.92 -9.19
C TYR A 366 7.26 5.66 -10.54
N ALA A 367 7.26 4.90 -11.64
CA ALA A 367 7.08 5.40 -13.00
C ALA A 367 5.58 5.58 -13.29
N VAL A 368 4.96 6.52 -12.58
CA VAL A 368 3.53 6.81 -12.66
C VAL A 368 3.29 7.99 -13.61
N GLN A 369 2.32 7.84 -14.51
CA GLN A 369 1.82 8.96 -15.28
C GLN A 369 0.66 9.61 -14.51
N GLU A 370 0.88 10.83 -14.04
CA GLU A 370 -0.21 11.67 -13.52
C GLU A 370 -1.07 12.21 -14.67
N GLN A 371 -2.27 12.69 -14.33
CA GLN A 371 -3.25 13.18 -15.31
C GLN A 371 -2.86 14.50 -15.95
#